data_AF-A0A5N8YC59-F1
#
_entry.id   AF-A0A5N8YC59-F1
#
_cell.length_a   1.000
_cell.length_b   1.000
_cell.length_c   1.000
_cell.angle_alpha   90.00
_cell.angle_beta   90.00
_cell.angle_gamma   90.00
#
_symmetry.space_group_name_H-M   'P 1'
#
loop_
_entity.id
_entity.type
_entity.pdbx_description
1 polymer ?
#
loop_
_entity_poly.entity_id
_entity_poly.type
_entity_poly.pdbx_seq_one_letter_code
_entity_poly.pdbx_strand_id
1 'polypeptide(L)'
;MEYQKYLQAKAPWDVVIPFIKQVRDGFPRKKIPTRLLRDFHRLISLIQSVSILRHARRVTDGRGRLVASIDDYTTVYELVNSMYIDTVSGVTPSVTRIVDTVAELKKVDPEGKIGYSTLERELGIHRQQITRDVRKAVSRGWLIDHETKDRSPRNLVLGEPIPSDQGLPTPESVRHAVTRVTNREDEEEEGFGSL
;
A
#
# COMPACT_ATOMS: atom_id res chain seq x y z
N MET A 1 -22.58 18.78 14.37
CA MET A 1 -23.28 19.43 13.24
C MET A 1 -22.74 20.82 12.92
N GLU A 2 -22.38 21.66 13.90
CA GLU A 2 -21.87 23.03 13.65
C GLU A 2 -20.61 23.08 12.77
N TYR A 3 -19.66 22.17 12.96
CA TYR A 3 -18.43 22.16 12.14
C TYR A 3 -18.69 21.86 10.65
N GLN A 4 -19.63 20.97 10.35
CA GLN A 4 -20.00 20.65 8.97
C GLN A 4 -20.66 21.84 8.27
N LYS A 5 -21.59 22.54 8.96
CA LYS A 5 -22.20 23.77 8.44
C LYS A 5 -21.16 24.85 8.18
N TYR A 6 -20.21 25.00 9.10
CA TYR A 6 -19.09 25.92 8.95
C TYR A 6 -18.26 25.62 7.69
N LEU A 7 -17.93 24.35 7.43
CA LEU A 7 -17.21 23.96 6.21
C LEU A 7 -18.03 24.16 4.93
N GLN A 8 -19.34 23.92 4.98
CA GLN A 8 -20.25 24.14 3.84
C GLN A 8 -20.36 25.62 3.47
N ALA A 9 -20.38 26.51 4.47
CA ALA A 9 -20.42 27.96 4.23
C ALA A 9 -19.15 28.51 3.54
N LYS A 10 -18.04 27.76 3.61
CA LYS A 10 -16.77 28.09 2.98
C LYS A 10 -16.53 27.36 1.65
N ALA A 11 -17.50 26.56 1.20
CA ALA A 11 -17.44 25.92 -0.11
C ALA A 11 -17.65 26.96 -1.24
N PRO A 12 -17.13 26.72 -2.46
CA PRO A 12 -16.37 25.55 -2.88
C PRO A 12 -14.94 25.53 -2.31
N TRP A 13 -14.48 24.34 -1.92
CA TRP A 13 -13.09 24.13 -1.54
C TRP A 13 -12.29 23.69 -2.75
N ASP A 14 -11.18 24.37 -3.00
CA ASP A 14 -10.19 23.95 -3.98
C ASP A 14 -8.86 23.66 -3.27
N VAL A 15 -8.27 22.51 -3.58
CA VAL A 15 -7.07 21.99 -2.90
C VAL A 15 -6.05 21.54 -3.93
N VAL A 16 -4.86 22.13 -3.84
CA VAL A 16 -3.67 21.72 -4.60
C VAL A 16 -2.85 20.76 -3.76
N ILE A 17 -2.38 19.67 -4.38
CA ILE A 17 -1.46 18.71 -3.77
C ILE A 17 -0.12 18.76 -4.52
N PRO A 18 0.85 19.58 -4.09
CA PRO A 18 2.09 19.81 -4.85
C PRO A 18 2.92 18.54 -5.07
N PHE A 19 2.81 17.57 -4.16
CA PHE A 19 3.63 16.36 -4.14
C PHE A 19 2.92 15.13 -4.74
N ILE A 20 1.77 15.29 -5.40
CA ILE A 20 0.97 14.14 -5.86
C ILE A 20 1.69 13.30 -6.92
N LYS A 21 2.54 13.94 -7.74
CA LYS A 21 3.35 13.28 -8.75
C LYS A 21 4.36 12.32 -8.10
N GLN A 22 5.00 12.72 -7.02
CA GLN A 22 5.97 11.93 -6.27
C GLN A 22 5.31 10.72 -5.62
N VAL A 23 4.09 10.88 -5.09
CA VAL A 23 3.30 9.75 -4.58
C VAL A 23 2.96 8.78 -5.71
N ARG A 24 2.52 9.29 -6.87
CA ARG A 24 2.21 8.45 -8.04
C ARG A 24 3.44 7.68 -8.54
N ASP A 25 4.56 8.37 -8.66
CA ASP A 25 5.77 7.83 -9.28
C ASP A 25 6.52 6.89 -8.31
N GLY A 26 6.19 6.92 -7.01
CA GLY A 26 6.70 6.00 -5.99
C GLY A 26 6.03 4.62 -5.97
N PHE A 27 4.95 4.40 -6.72
CA PHE A 27 4.35 3.07 -6.82
C PHE A 27 5.22 2.10 -7.66
N PRO A 28 5.27 0.80 -7.33
CA PRO A 28 6.02 -0.19 -8.12
C PRO A 28 5.54 -0.24 -9.58
N ARG A 29 6.46 -0.02 -10.53
CA ARG A 29 6.16 0.09 -11.98
C ARG A 29 5.73 -1.23 -12.66
N LYS A 30 5.80 -2.38 -11.98
CA LYS A 30 5.42 -3.68 -12.55
C LYS A 30 3.90 -3.85 -12.52
N LYS A 31 3.24 -3.66 -13.68
CA LYS A 31 1.79 -3.82 -13.92
C LYS A 31 0.93 -3.20 -12.81
N ILE A 32 0.72 -1.89 -12.87
CA ILE A 32 -0.30 -1.19 -12.07
C ILE A 32 -1.65 -1.89 -12.30
N PRO A 33 -2.22 -2.60 -11.30
CA PRO A 33 -3.55 -3.17 -11.44
C PRO A 33 -4.55 -2.04 -11.66
N THR A 34 -5.56 -2.21 -12.50
CA THR A 34 -6.63 -1.21 -12.72
C THR A 34 -7.27 -0.72 -11.42
N ARG A 35 -7.30 -1.59 -10.40
CA ARG A 35 -7.74 -1.29 -9.03
C ARG A 35 -6.85 -0.24 -8.33
N LEU A 36 -5.54 -0.23 -8.56
CA LEU A 36 -4.62 0.74 -7.96
C LEU A 36 -4.87 2.17 -8.49
N LEU A 37 -5.23 2.33 -9.77
CA LEU A 37 -5.61 3.63 -10.33
C LEU A 37 -6.91 4.18 -9.71
N ARG A 38 -7.89 3.31 -9.45
CA ARG A 38 -9.12 3.70 -8.75
C ARG A 38 -8.84 4.09 -7.30
N ASP A 39 -8.03 3.29 -6.61
CA ASP A 39 -7.70 3.57 -5.22
C ASP A 39 -6.87 4.86 -5.12
N PHE A 40 -6.01 5.16 -6.10
CA PHE A 40 -5.26 6.42 -6.18
C PHE A 40 -6.15 7.67 -6.21
N HIS A 41 -7.28 7.64 -6.92
CA HIS A 41 -8.25 8.75 -6.88
C HIS A 41 -8.83 8.94 -5.47
N ARG A 42 -9.11 7.84 -4.76
CA ARG A 42 -9.58 7.89 -3.37
C ARG A 42 -8.50 8.44 -2.42
N LEU A 43 -7.24 8.10 -2.67
CA LEU A 43 -6.10 8.65 -1.93
C LEU A 43 -6.04 10.17 -2.07
N ILE A 44 -6.18 10.69 -3.30
CA ILE A 44 -6.25 12.13 -3.56
C ILE A 44 -7.39 12.75 -2.75
N SER A 45 -8.61 12.20 -2.83
CA SER A 45 -9.75 12.73 -2.09
C SER A 45 -9.55 12.72 -0.56
N LEU A 46 -8.86 11.71 -0.02
CA LEU A 46 -8.51 11.66 1.40
C LEU A 46 -7.51 12.75 1.79
N ILE A 47 -6.47 12.99 0.99
CA ILE A 47 -5.50 14.06 1.23
C ILE A 47 -6.21 15.41 1.18
N GLN A 48 -7.08 15.64 0.20
CA GLN A 48 -7.89 16.85 0.11
C GLN A 48 -8.79 17.03 1.33
N SER A 49 -9.44 15.96 1.78
CA SER A 49 -10.30 15.98 2.96
C SER A 49 -9.53 16.33 4.24
N VAL A 50 -8.37 15.72 4.47
CA VAL A 50 -7.51 16.06 5.62
C VAL A 50 -7.03 17.52 5.54
N SER A 51 -6.69 17.99 4.34
CA SER A 51 -6.27 19.38 4.10
C SER A 51 -7.40 20.37 4.43
N ILE A 52 -8.64 20.07 4.02
CA ILE A 52 -9.84 20.88 4.33
C ILE A 52 -10.14 20.83 5.82
N LEU A 53 -10.06 19.67 6.47
CA LEU A 53 -10.27 19.56 7.92
C LEU A 53 -9.26 20.39 8.72
N ARG A 54 -8.07 20.64 8.16
CA ARG A 54 -7.00 21.43 8.75
C ARG A 54 -6.86 22.81 8.11
N HIS A 55 -7.86 23.29 7.36
CA HIS A 55 -7.79 24.53 6.56
C HIS A 55 -7.28 25.74 7.35
N ALA A 56 -7.62 25.85 8.65
CA ALA A 56 -7.19 26.95 9.51
C ALA A 56 -5.66 27.02 9.73
N ARG A 57 -4.95 25.92 9.50
CA ARG A 57 -3.49 25.79 9.62
C ARG A 57 -2.80 25.61 8.27
N ARG A 58 -3.53 25.80 7.17
CA ARG A 58 -3.03 25.61 5.81
C ARG A 58 -2.85 26.95 5.13
N VAL A 59 -1.82 27.02 4.29
CA VAL A 59 -1.58 28.15 3.42
C VAL A 59 -2.44 28.03 2.17
N THR A 60 -2.71 29.17 1.55
CA THR A 60 -3.31 29.23 0.22
C THR A 60 -2.28 29.68 -0.80
N ASP A 61 -2.40 29.22 -2.04
CA ASP A 61 -1.58 29.71 -3.14
C ASP A 61 -2.05 31.09 -3.63
N GLY A 62 -1.36 31.66 -4.63
CA GLY A 62 -1.72 32.95 -5.23
C GLY A 62 -3.09 32.98 -5.94
N ARG A 63 -3.77 31.83 -6.06
CA ARG A 63 -5.13 31.71 -6.61
C ARG A 63 -6.18 31.44 -5.52
N GLY A 64 -5.79 31.48 -4.25
CA GLY A 64 -6.67 31.25 -3.11
C GLY A 64 -6.99 29.77 -2.84
N ARG A 65 -6.27 28.83 -3.46
CA ARG A 65 -6.49 27.39 -3.26
C ARG A 65 -5.72 26.89 -2.05
N LEU A 66 -6.32 26.02 -1.25
CA LEU A 66 -5.62 25.41 -0.11
C LEU A 66 -4.47 24.54 -0.61
N VAL A 67 -3.29 24.67 0.00
CA VAL A 67 -2.13 23.86 -0.34
C VAL A 67 -1.99 22.73 0.67
N ALA A 68 -2.16 21.49 0.20
CA ALA A 68 -1.89 20.30 0.99
C ALA A 68 -0.39 20.20 1.30
N SER A 69 -0.09 19.81 2.53
CA SER A 69 1.28 19.56 3.02
C SER A 69 1.57 18.07 3.11
N ILE A 70 2.86 17.72 3.28
CA ILE A 70 3.25 16.34 3.55
C ILE A 70 2.58 15.79 4.81
N ASP A 71 2.25 16.62 5.81
CA ASP A 71 1.60 16.14 7.04
C ASP A 71 0.16 15.65 6.80
N ASP A 72 -0.51 16.19 5.77
CA ASP A 72 -1.82 15.67 5.33
C ASP A 72 -1.64 14.27 4.73
N TYR A 73 -0.59 14.08 3.93
CA TYR A 73 -0.24 12.77 3.40
C TYR A 73 0.19 11.79 4.48
N THR A 74 0.99 12.19 5.47
CA THR A 74 1.38 11.35 6.61
C THR A 74 0.14 10.82 7.34
N THR A 75 -0.83 11.70 7.58
CA THR A 75 -2.08 11.32 8.25
C THR A 75 -2.88 10.30 7.42
N VAL A 76 -2.94 10.50 6.10
CA VAL A 76 -3.61 9.56 5.20
C VAL A 76 -2.85 8.24 5.10
N TYR A 77 -1.52 8.29 5.01
CA TYR A 77 -0.63 7.14 4.97
C TYR A 77 -0.88 6.24 6.18
N GLU A 78 -0.84 6.80 7.40
CA GLU A 78 -1.12 6.05 8.63
C GLU A 78 -2.51 5.40 8.63
N LEU A 79 -3.51 6.07 8.04
CA LEU A 79 -4.88 5.59 8.01
C LEU A 79 -5.11 4.43 7.02
N VAL A 80 -4.46 4.45 5.84
CA VAL A 80 -4.83 3.53 4.74
C VAL A 80 -3.69 2.67 4.21
N ASN A 81 -2.44 2.88 4.62
CA ASN A 81 -1.28 2.17 4.06
C ASN A 81 -1.42 0.64 4.20
N SER A 82 -1.95 0.13 5.32
CA SER A 82 -2.20 -1.30 5.51
C SER A 82 -3.11 -1.90 4.43
N MET A 83 -4.17 -1.19 4.02
CA MET A 83 -5.08 -1.63 2.95
C MET A 83 -4.40 -1.62 1.57
N TYR A 84 -3.42 -0.72 1.38
CA TYR A 84 -2.62 -0.65 0.16
C TYR A 84 -1.57 -1.75 0.09
N ILE A 85 -0.92 -2.10 1.21
CA ILE A 85 -0.02 -3.27 1.29
C ILE A 85 -0.77 -4.52 0.82
N ASP A 86 -1.98 -4.75 1.33
CA ASP A 86 -2.83 -5.89 0.93
C ASP A 86 -3.18 -5.86 -0.58
N THR A 87 -3.36 -4.67 -1.15
CA THR A 87 -3.77 -4.50 -2.55
C THR A 87 -2.59 -4.59 -3.52
N VAL A 88 -1.41 -4.09 -3.16
CA VAL A 88 -0.20 -4.06 -4.00
C VAL A 88 0.50 -5.42 -4.00
N SER A 89 0.69 -6.03 -2.82
CA SER A 89 1.28 -7.36 -2.70
C SER A 89 0.38 -8.47 -3.27
N GLY A 90 -0.93 -8.20 -3.33
CA GLY A 90 -1.95 -9.21 -3.53
C GLY A 90 -1.97 -10.25 -2.41
N VAL A 91 -1.19 -10.08 -1.34
CA VAL A 91 -1.22 -10.87 -0.12
C VAL A 91 -2.46 -10.43 0.66
N THR A 92 -3.33 -11.37 1.01
CA THR A 92 -4.43 -11.08 1.92
C THR A 92 -4.03 -11.53 3.32
N PRO A 93 -4.57 -10.94 4.40
CA PRO A 93 -4.29 -11.40 5.77
C PRO A 93 -4.52 -12.90 5.96
N SER A 94 -5.48 -13.47 5.22
CA SER A 94 -5.74 -14.92 5.21
C SER A 94 -4.61 -15.75 4.59
N VAL A 95 -3.94 -15.24 3.55
CA VAL A 95 -2.79 -15.91 2.94
C VAL A 95 -1.56 -15.79 3.86
N THR A 96 -1.30 -14.61 4.43
CA THR A 96 -0.21 -14.41 5.39
C THR A 96 -0.34 -15.38 6.56
N ARG A 97 -1.52 -15.47 7.18
CA ARG A 97 -1.78 -16.40 8.28
C ARG A 97 -1.45 -17.84 7.93
N ILE A 98 -1.77 -18.30 6.72
CA ILE A 98 -1.43 -19.67 6.31
C ILE A 98 0.08 -19.87 6.19
N VAL A 99 0.80 -18.93 5.57
CA VAL A 99 2.26 -19.01 5.41
C VAL A 99 2.94 -18.98 6.79
N ASP A 100 2.50 -18.09 7.68
CA ASP A 100 3.00 -17.97 9.04
C ASP A 100 2.76 -19.26 9.84
N THR A 101 1.55 -19.85 9.76
CA THR A 101 1.27 -21.12 10.42
C THR A 101 2.13 -22.26 9.88
N VAL A 102 2.35 -22.33 8.56
CA VAL A 102 3.30 -23.31 7.99
C VAL A 102 4.71 -23.08 8.54
N ALA A 103 5.14 -21.81 8.67
CA ALA A 103 6.44 -21.47 9.23
C ALA A 103 6.57 -21.92 10.70
N GLU A 104 5.58 -21.62 11.54
CA GLU A 104 5.59 -22.02 12.95
C GLU A 104 5.56 -23.55 13.13
N LEU A 105 4.74 -24.26 12.34
CA LEU A 105 4.71 -25.71 12.36
C LEU A 105 6.06 -26.32 11.94
N LYS A 106 6.72 -25.76 10.92
CA LYS A 106 8.04 -26.21 10.47
C LYS A 106 9.16 -25.86 11.45
N LYS A 107 9.02 -24.83 12.28
CA LYS A 107 9.98 -24.57 13.37
C LYS A 107 9.89 -25.64 14.45
N VAL A 108 8.68 -26.12 14.76
CA VAL A 108 8.44 -27.16 15.78
C VAL A 108 8.83 -28.55 15.26
N ASP A 109 8.46 -28.87 14.02
CA ASP A 109 8.78 -30.14 13.36
C ASP A 109 9.21 -29.89 11.90
N PRO A 110 10.53 -29.72 11.65
CA PRO A 110 11.05 -29.43 10.31
C PRO A 110 10.71 -30.50 9.26
N GLU A 111 10.69 -31.77 9.66
CA GLU A 111 10.45 -32.91 8.78
C GLU A 111 8.95 -33.28 8.69
N GLY A 112 8.13 -32.77 9.60
CA GLY A 112 6.69 -33.00 9.66
C GLY A 112 5.97 -32.61 8.37
N LYS A 113 5.14 -33.51 7.83
CA LYS A 113 4.33 -33.22 6.65
C LYS A 113 3.16 -32.31 7.00
N ILE A 114 3.07 -31.17 6.32
CA ILE A 114 1.98 -30.21 6.53
C ILE A 114 1.01 -30.26 5.34
N GLY A 115 -0.17 -30.82 5.60
CA GLY A 115 -1.27 -30.87 4.65
C GLY A 115 -2.41 -29.92 5.04
N TYR A 116 -3.45 -29.90 4.21
CA TYR A 116 -4.61 -29.06 4.44
C TYR A 116 -5.37 -29.38 5.74
N SER A 117 -5.45 -30.65 6.13
CA SER A 117 -6.09 -31.07 7.40
C SER A 117 -5.33 -30.57 8.63
N THR A 118 -3.99 -30.50 8.56
CA THR A 118 -3.17 -29.86 9.58
C THR A 118 -3.55 -28.39 9.72
N LEU A 119 -3.62 -27.67 8.59
CA LEU A 119 -4.01 -26.25 8.59
C LEU A 119 -5.45 -26.03 9.07
N GLU A 120 -6.39 -26.93 8.76
CA GLU A 120 -7.77 -26.87 9.27
C GLU A 120 -7.81 -26.91 10.79
N ARG A 121 -7.02 -27.83 11.39
CA ARG A 121 -6.94 -27.97 12.84
C ARG A 121 -6.27 -26.77 13.50
N GLU A 122 -5.14 -26.30 12.97
CA GLU A 122 -4.39 -25.21 13.59
C GLU A 122 -5.09 -23.85 13.46
N LEU A 123 -5.74 -23.59 12.32
CA LEU A 123 -6.35 -22.29 12.04
C LEU A 123 -7.86 -22.23 12.34
N GLY A 124 -8.52 -23.39 12.49
CA GLY A 124 -9.96 -23.46 12.72
C GLY A 124 -10.82 -22.91 11.57
N ILE A 125 -10.28 -22.88 10.34
CA ILE A 125 -10.97 -22.35 9.14
C ILE A 125 -11.31 -23.48 8.15
N HIS A 126 -12.36 -23.28 7.36
CA HIS A 126 -12.91 -24.30 6.48
C HIS A 126 -12.00 -24.67 5.28
N ARG A 127 -12.01 -25.95 4.87
CA ARG A 127 -11.24 -26.53 3.76
C ARG A 127 -11.16 -25.67 2.50
N GLN A 128 -12.29 -25.10 2.09
CA GLN A 128 -12.38 -24.30 0.86
C GLN A 128 -11.55 -23.02 0.95
N GLN A 129 -11.52 -22.37 2.12
CA GLN A 129 -10.71 -21.18 2.34
C GLN A 129 -9.23 -21.52 2.30
N ILE A 130 -8.81 -22.58 3.01
CA ILE A 130 -7.42 -23.08 2.97
C ILE A 130 -6.99 -23.41 1.55
N THR A 131 -7.83 -24.12 0.80
CA THR A 131 -7.50 -24.52 -0.58
C THR A 131 -7.26 -23.31 -1.48
N ARG A 132 -8.13 -22.30 -1.39
CA ARG A 132 -7.99 -21.06 -2.17
C ARG A 132 -6.72 -20.30 -1.79
N ASP A 133 -6.50 -20.14 -0.49
CA ASP A 133 -5.43 -19.30 0.04
C ASP A 133 -4.05 -19.97 -0.13
N VAL A 134 -3.95 -21.29 0.03
CA VAL A 134 -2.74 -22.06 -0.30
C VAL A 134 -2.45 -22.05 -1.79
N ARG A 135 -3.44 -22.26 -2.67
CA ARG A 135 -3.22 -22.14 -4.13
C ARG A 135 -2.68 -20.78 -4.52
N LYS A 136 -3.18 -19.73 -3.89
CA LYS A 136 -2.70 -18.37 -4.08
C LYS A 136 -1.25 -18.22 -3.62
N ALA A 137 -0.91 -18.69 -2.41
CA ALA A 137 0.47 -18.68 -1.91
C ALA A 137 1.43 -19.47 -2.81
N VAL A 138 1.02 -20.66 -3.27
CA VAL A 138 1.81 -21.52 -4.17
C VAL A 138 2.00 -20.85 -5.53
N SER A 139 0.95 -20.29 -6.14
CA SER A 139 1.07 -19.57 -7.42
C SER A 139 2.00 -18.36 -7.37
N ARG A 140 2.24 -17.83 -6.18
CA ARG A 140 3.11 -16.68 -5.90
C ARG A 140 4.51 -17.08 -5.42
N GLY A 141 4.77 -18.38 -5.28
CA GLY A 141 6.04 -18.91 -4.82
C GLY A 141 6.27 -18.83 -3.30
N TRP A 142 5.29 -18.37 -2.51
CA TRP A 142 5.43 -18.22 -1.05
C TRP A 142 5.33 -19.55 -0.30
N LEU A 143 4.62 -20.51 -0.88
CA LEU A 143 4.62 -21.90 -0.44
C LEU A 143 5.01 -22.78 -1.61
N ILE A 144 5.67 -23.90 -1.31
CA ILE A 144 5.95 -24.95 -2.28
C ILE A 144 5.19 -26.18 -1.81
N ASP A 145 4.42 -26.79 -2.71
CA ASP A 145 3.77 -28.07 -2.47
C ASP A 145 4.60 -29.18 -3.12
N HIS A 146 5.35 -29.92 -2.30
CA HIS A 146 6.26 -30.97 -2.77
C HIS A 146 5.53 -32.22 -3.27
N GLU A 147 4.21 -32.33 -3.09
CA GLU A 147 3.45 -33.52 -3.49
C GLU A 147 2.26 -33.15 -4.39
N THR A 148 2.51 -33.19 -5.70
CA THR A 148 1.51 -32.92 -6.75
C THR A 148 0.71 -34.17 -7.18
N LYS A 149 1.03 -35.36 -6.65
CA LYS A 149 0.32 -36.61 -7.00
C LYS A 149 -1.00 -36.73 -6.25
N ASP A 150 -2.00 -37.27 -6.95
CA ASP A 150 -3.29 -37.59 -6.37
C ASP A 150 -3.12 -38.68 -5.30
N ARG A 151 -3.65 -38.43 -4.09
CA ARG A 151 -3.62 -39.30 -2.88
C ARG A 151 -2.33 -39.37 -2.04
N SER A 152 -1.34 -38.51 -2.25
CA SER A 152 -0.20 -38.40 -1.32
C SER A 152 -0.42 -37.30 -0.25
N PRO A 153 0.03 -37.49 1.01
CA PRO A 153 -0.15 -36.49 2.06
C PRO A 153 0.70 -35.26 1.75
N ARG A 154 0.04 -34.21 1.24
CA ARG A 154 0.66 -32.92 0.87
C ARG A 154 1.70 -32.49 1.89
N ASN A 155 2.81 -31.99 1.38
CA ASN A 155 3.89 -31.42 2.17
C ASN A 155 4.11 -29.98 1.73
N LEU A 156 3.39 -29.08 2.39
CA LEU A 156 3.58 -27.65 2.24
C LEU A 156 4.84 -27.22 2.99
N VAL A 157 5.74 -26.55 2.28
CA VAL A 157 6.93 -25.93 2.85
C VAL A 157 7.00 -24.47 2.45
N LEU A 158 7.85 -23.71 3.15
CA LEU A 158 8.11 -22.31 2.84
C LEU A 158 8.85 -22.19 1.50
N GLY A 159 8.40 -21.27 0.67
CA GLY A 159 9.08 -20.88 -0.56
C GLY A 159 9.81 -19.55 -0.39
N GLU A 160 9.65 -18.65 -1.36
CA GLU A 160 10.15 -17.28 -1.26
C GLU A 160 9.46 -16.55 -0.10
N PRO A 161 10.20 -15.68 0.63
CA PRO A 161 9.57 -14.88 1.66
C PRO A 161 8.45 -14.05 1.04
N ILE A 162 7.33 -13.91 1.76
CA ILE A 162 6.30 -12.95 1.35
C ILE A 162 7.00 -11.60 1.23
N PRO A 163 7.00 -10.98 0.05
CA PRO A 163 7.74 -9.76 -0.13
C PRO A 163 7.12 -8.71 0.80
N SER A 164 8.00 -7.98 1.50
CA SER A 164 7.62 -6.82 2.30
C SER A 164 7.24 -5.68 1.35
N ASP A 165 6.18 -5.87 0.57
CA ASP A 165 5.82 -4.96 -0.50
C ASP A 165 5.31 -3.67 0.13
N GLN A 166 6.15 -2.64 0.04
CA GLN A 166 5.89 -1.29 0.52
C GLN A 166 4.58 -0.80 -0.12
N GLY A 167 3.55 -0.56 0.70
CA GLY A 167 2.21 -0.20 0.24
C GLY A 167 2.20 1.14 -0.49
N LEU A 168 1.91 2.20 0.25
CA LEU A 168 2.10 3.56 -0.23
C LEU A 168 3.58 3.96 -0.10
N PRO A 169 4.08 4.89 -0.94
CA PRO A 169 5.36 5.55 -0.70
C PRO A 169 5.42 6.14 0.71
N THR A 170 6.56 6.03 1.39
CA THR A 170 6.71 6.62 2.73
C THR A 170 6.61 8.16 2.66
N PRO A 171 6.10 8.85 3.69
CA PRO A 171 6.10 10.30 3.71
C PRO A 171 7.49 10.91 3.56
N GLU A 172 8.52 10.26 4.11
CA GLU A 172 9.92 10.68 3.97
C GLU A 172 10.42 10.58 2.53
N SER A 173 10.14 9.47 1.83
CA SER A 173 10.56 9.32 0.42
C SER A 173 9.88 10.34 -0.49
N VAL A 174 8.62 10.67 -0.23
CA VAL A 174 7.88 11.73 -0.95
C VAL A 174 8.50 13.11 -0.64
N ARG A 175 8.80 13.40 0.63
CA ARG A 175 9.42 14.67 1.06
C ARG A 175 10.76 14.90 0.36
N HIS A 176 11.65 13.92 0.35
CA HIS A 176 12.96 14.03 -0.31
C HIS A 176 12.84 14.22 -1.82
N ALA A 177 11.86 13.59 -2.46
CA ALA A 177 11.60 13.76 -3.89
C ALA A 177 11.10 15.18 -4.22
N VAL A 178 10.37 15.83 -3.33
CA VAL A 178 9.95 17.24 -3.50
C VAL A 178 11.16 18.17 -3.46
N THR A 179 12.05 18.03 -2.46
CA THR A 179 13.24 18.88 -2.31
C THR A 179 14.23 18.77 -3.48
N ARG A 180 14.33 17.60 -4.12
CA ARG A 180 15.20 17.43 -5.31
C ARG A 180 14.64 18.06 -6.58
N VAL A 181 13.33 18.25 -6.66
CA VAL A 181 12.70 18.89 -7.82
C VAL A 181 12.82 20.41 -7.70
N THR A 182 12.63 20.96 -6.50
CA THR A 182 12.82 22.41 -6.27
C THR A 182 14.26 22.85 -6.54
N ASN A 183 15.26 22.04 -6.18
CA ASN A 183 16.66 22.38 -6.48
C ASN A 183 17.05 22.23 -7.96
N ARG A 184 16.23 21.61 -8.81
CA ARG A 184 16.50 21.51 -10.26
C ARG A 184 15.83 22.61 -11.08
N GLU A 185 14.80 23.24 -10.53
CA GLU A 185 14.11 24.35 -11.19
C GLU A 185 14.84 25.70 -10.94
N ASP A 186 15.80 25.75 -10.00
CA ASP A 186 16.62 26.94 -9.72
C ASP A 186 17.99 26.96 -10.44
N GLU A 187 18.35 25.94 -11.23
CA GLU A 187 19.65 25.86 -11.93
C GLU A 187 19.58 26.03 -13.47
N GLU A 188 18.39 26.27 -14.05
CA GLU A 188 18.22 26.48 -15.50
C GLU A 188 17.74 27.91 -15.86
N GLU A 189 18.25 28.95 -15.20
CA GLU A 189 18.18 30.34 -15.70
C GLU A 189 19.50 31.13 -15.42
N GLU A 190 20.67 30.51 -15.56
CA GLU A 190 21.91 31.26 -15.76
C GLU A 190 22.72 30.66 -16.91
N GLY A 191 22.62 31.29 -18.09
CA GLY A 191 23.64 31.17 -19.12
C GLY A 191 23.14 30.83 -20.51
N PHE A 192 22.51 31.79 -21.19
CA PHE A 192 22.80 32.01 -22.62
C PHE A 192 22.61 33.50 -22.95
N GLY A 193 23.63 34.27 -22.59
CA GLY A 193 23.88 35.61 -23.11
C GLY A 193 25.31 35.68 -23.66
N SER A 194 25.41 35.92 -24.97
CA SER A 194 26.60 36.31 -25.73
C SER A 194 27.62 35.21 -26.07
N LEU A 195 27.57 34.74 -27.32
CA LEU A 195 28.53 35.06 -28.39
C LEU A 195 27.91 34.73 -29.76
#